data_AF-A0A933HPS9-F1
#
_entry.id   AF-A0A933HPS9-F1
#
_cell.length_a   1.000
_cell.length_b   1.000
_cell.length_c   1.000
_cell.angle_alpha   90.00
_cell.angle_beta   90.00
_cell.angle_gamma   90.00
#
_symmetry.space_group_name_H-M   'P 1'
#
loop_
_entity.id
_entity.type
_entity.pdbx_description
1 polymer ?
#
loop_
_entity_poly.entity_id
_entity_poly.type
_entity_poly.pdbx_seq_one_letter_code
_entity_poly.pdbx_strand_id
1 'polypeptide(L)'
;MFWGNLIFTGTLLLATFWHIDRFNWFFVTAHVWIILYIVEPVTMLYLVPRGAWSDVPTPRGPISPVLKWFLVGETALLLTFGLLLVLNPEFADLRWMWQLNPLDARIIAAWFLGWATWAGTMALARDWDEIRLAARLNILFGAALIGTFVFFFRLFDFTRATTIPYMVAVVVLTVGMLWFYWRHERKPPTP
;
A
#
# COMPACT_ATOMS: atom_id res chain seq x y z
N MET A 1 1.03 -9.26 5.45
CA MET A 1 0.16 -8.16 5.94
C MET A 1 0.77 -7.43 7.12
N PHE A 2 1.14 -8.09 8.22
CA PHE A 2 1.74 -7.45 9.40
C PHE A 2 2.81 -6.39 9.10
N TRP A 3 3.84 -6.73 8.30
CA TRP A 3 4.96 -5.83 8.01
C TRP A 3 4.55 -4.54 7.30
N GLY A 4 3.64 -4.60 6.32
CA GLY A 4 3.21 -3.39 5.63
C GLY A 4 2.34 -2.49 6.50
N ASN A 5 1.55 -3.04 7.43
CA ASN A 5 0.83 -2.24 8.42
C ASN A 5 1.82 -1.52 9.32
N LEU A 6 2.85 -2.22 9.82
CA LEU A 6 3.86 -1.63 10.68
C LEU A 6 4.62 -0.48 10.00
N ILE A 7 4.99 -0.65 8.72
CA ILE A 7 5.64 0.40 7.94
C ILE A 7 4.69 1.57 7.67
N PHE A 8 3.43 1.30 7.36
CA PHE A 8 2.39 2.31 7.17
C PHE A 8 2.21 3.16 8.43
N THR A 9 1.89 2.53 9.56
CA THR A 9 1.67 3.24 10.83
C THR A 9 2.94 3.89 11.34
N GLY A 10 4.10 3.24 11.18
CA GLY A 10 5.39 3.79 11.58
C GLY A 10 5.76 5.03 10.78
N THR A 11 5.48 5.04 9.48
CA THR A 11 5.71 6.21 8.62
C THR A 11 4.75 7.35 8.97
N LEU A 12 3.48 7.06 9.26
CA LEU A 12 2.53 8.06 9.72
C LEU A 12 2.92 8.66 11.07
N LEU A 13 3.36 7.82 12.01
CA LEU A 13 3.84 8.27 13.30
C LEU A 13 5.09 9.16 13.14
N LEU A 14 6.04 8.75 12.29
CA LEU A 14 7.23 9.54 11.99
C LEU A 14 6.87 10.89 11.34
N ALA A 15 5.96 10.89 10.36
CA ALA A 15 5.48 12.12 9.72
C ALA A 15 4.79 13.05 10.74
N THR A 16 3.99 12.48 11.63
CA THR A 16 3.28 13.21 12.70
C THR A 16 4.27 13.85 13.67
N PHE A 17 5.28 13.11 14.12
CA PHE A 17 6.32 13.65 15.01
C PHE A 17 7.19 14.71 14.34
N TRP A 18 7.52 14.52 13.05
CA TRP A 18 8.32 15.49 12.31
C TRP A 18 7.61 16.85 12.23
N HIS A 19 6.29 16.83 12.03
CA HIS A 19 5.48 18.04 11.86
C HIS A 19 4.59 18.31 13.08
N ILE A 20 5.06 17.94 14.28
CA ILE A 20 4.26 18.05 15.51
C ILE A 20 3.79 19.48 15.79
N ASP A 21 4.55 20.47 15.31
CA ASP A 21 4.27 21.91 15.36
C ASP A 21 3.08 22.33 14.48
N ARG A 22 2.75 21.54 13.46
CA ARG A 22 1.63 21.79 12.54
C ARG A 22 0.30 21.26 13.05
N PHE A 23 0.32 20.37 14.05
CA PHE A 23 -0.90 19.80 14.61
C PHE A 23 -1.58 20.78 15.56
N ASN A 24 -2.89 20.92 15.42
CA ASN A 24 -3.68 21.72 16.34
C ASN A 24 -4.07 20.88 17.56
N TRP A 25 -3.25 20.97 18.60
CA TRP A 25 -3.42 20.26 19.88
C TRP A 25 -4.60 20.75 20.72
N PHE A 26 -5.35 21.77 20.30
CA PHE A 26 -6.61 22.10 20.98
C PHE A 26 -7.76 21.17 20.59
N PHE A 27 -7.65 20.47 19.45
CA PHE A 27 -8.68 19.56 18.98
C PHE A 27 -8.44 18.12 19.41
N VAL A 28 -9.53 17.44 19.78
CA VAL A 28 -9.51 16.01 20.15
C VAL A 28 -8.99 15.14 19.00
N THR A 29 -9.23 15.53 17.74
CA THR A 29 -8.77 14.79 16.56
C THR A 29 -7.25 14.61 16.52
N ALA A 30 -6.46 15.60 16.93
CA ALA A 30 -4.99 15.49 16.97
C ALA A 30 -4.52 14.47 18.01
N HIS A 31 -5.19 14.43 19.17
CA HIS A 31 -4.90 13.46 20.22
C HIS A 31 -5.30 12.05 19.81
N VAL A 32 -6.50 11.88 19.24
CA VAL A 32 -6.96 10.60 18.73
C VAL A 32 -6.02 10.09 17.63
N TRP A 33 -5.61 10.97 16.70
CA TRP A 33 -4.64 10.65 15.66
C TRP A 33 -3.35 10.08 16.24
N ILE A 34 -2.69 10.79 17.16
CA ILE A 34 -1.41 10.32 17.71
C ILE A 34 -1.56 9.07 18.59
N ILE A 35 -2.66 8.95 19.35
CA ILE A 35 -2.95 7.74 20.14
C ILE A 35 -3.09 6.53 19.21
N LEU A 36 -3.85 6.65 18.11
CA LEU A 36 -4.02 5.56 17.15
C LEU A 36 -2.68 5.11 16.57
N TYR A 37 -1.84 6.03 16.10
CA TYR A 37 -0.56 5.65 15.47
C TYR A 37 0.53 5.22 16.46
N ILE A 38 0.36 5.44 17.77
CA ILE A 38 1.20 4.84 18.81
C ILE A 38 0.67 3.45 19.19
N VAL A 39 -0.63 3.34 19.45
CA VAL A 39 -1.25 2.11 19.97
C VAL A 39 -1.30 1.03 18.89
N GLU A 40 -1.56 1.38 17.63
CA GLU A 40 -1.67 0.42 16.54
C GLU A 40 -0.39 -0.42 16.32
N PRO A 41 0.81 0.16 16.11
CA PRO A 41 2.03 -0.65 15.95
C PRO A 41 2.37 -1.46 17.20
N VAL A 42 2.10 -0.92 18.40
CA VAL A 42 2.29 -1.63 19.67
C VAL A 42 1.37 -2.84 19.75
N THR A 43 0.07 -2.66 19.54
CA THR A 43 -0.90 -3.76 19.56
C THR A 43 -0.59 -4.81 18.51
N MET A 44 -0.16 -4.42 17.31
CA MET A 44 0.29 -5.38 16.30
C MET A 44 1.48 -6.22 16.79
N LEU A 45 2.50 -5.61 17.41
CA LEU A 45 3.66 -6.35 17.93
C LEU A 45 3.31 -7.35 19.04
N TYR A 46 2.36 -6.99 19.92
CA TYR A 46 1.98 -7.82 21.07
C TYR A 46 0.87 -8.84 20.76
N LEU A 47 -0.01 -8.55 19.81
CA LEU A 47 -1.18 -9.39 19.48
C LEU A 47 -0.94 -10.35 18.32
N VAL A 48 0.18 -10.26 17.59
CA VAL A 48 0.54 -11.29 16.62
C VAL A 48 0.66 -12.63 17.37
N PRO A 49 -0.21 -13.62 17.08
CA PRO A 49 -0.18 -14.88 17.79
C PRO A 49 1.20 -15.53 17.65
N ARG A 50 1.80 -15.93 18.78
CA ARG A 50 3.05 -16.69 18.78
C ARG A 50 2.74 -18.06 18.16
N GLY A 51 3.11 -18.25 16.90
CA GLY A 51 2.69 -19.40 16.09
C GLY A 51 1.77 -19.08 14.91
N ALA A 52 1.38 -17.82 14.69
CA ALA A 52 0.64 -17.42 13.47
C ALA A 52 1.38 -17.73 12.16
N TRP A 53 2.68 -18.01 12.26
CA TRP A 53 3.56 -18.38 11.15
C TRP A 53 3.78 -19.90 11.03
N SER A 54 3.18 -20.73 11.90
CA SER A 54 3.34 -22.18 11.91
C SER A 54 2.21 -22.95 11.24
N ASP A 55 1.11 -22.28 10.87
CA ASP A 55 0.10 -22.90 10.01
C ASP A 55 0.71 -23.09 8.62
N VAL A 56 1.09 -24.32 8.31
CA VAL A 56 1.50 -24.71 6.95
C VAL A 56 0.24 -24.73 6.10
N PRO A 57 0.05 -23.77 5.17
CA PRO A 57 -1.13 -23.77 4.31
C PRO A 57 -1.16 -25.07 3.50
N THR A 58 -2.35 -25.58 3.20
CA THR A 58 -2.46 -26.70 2.26
C THR A 58 -1.89 -26.24 0.91
N PRO A 59 -0.79 -26.84 0.41
CA PRO A 59 -0.10 -26.31 -0.76
C PRO A 59 -1.04 -26.24 -1.96
N ARG A 60 -1.18 -25.06 -2.56
CA ARG A 60 -1.93 -24.87 -3.82
C ARG A 60 -1.01 -24.72 -5.02
N GLY A 61 0.29 -24.80 -4.79
CA GLY A 61 1.33 -24.76 -5.80
C GLY A 61 2.06 -23.43 -5.83
N PRO A 62 3.24 -23.41 -6.46
CA PRO A 62 4.13 -22.28 -6.41
C PRO A 62 3.55 -21.04 -7.11
N ILE A 63 3.90 -19.88 -6.60
CA ILE A 63 3.63 -18.59 -7.24
C ILE A 63 4.35 -18.55 -8.60
N SER A 64 3.64 -18.16 -9.66
CA SER A 64 4.25 -18.10 -10.99
C SER A 64 5.39 -17.06 -11.04
N PRO A 65 6.50 -17.32 -11.76
CA PRO A 65 7.61 -16.37 -11.87
C PRO A 65 7.19 -15.01 -12.43
N VAL A 66 6.21 -15.00 -13.33
CA VAL A 66 5.68 -13.76 -13.93
C VAL A 66 4.94 -12.91 -12.88
N LEU A 67 4.15 -13.54 -12.01
CA LEU A 67 3.51 -12.84 -10.89
C LEU A 67 4.55 -12.30 -9.90
N LYS A 68 5.63 -13.06 -9.62
CA LYS A 68 6.72 -12.55 -8.78
C LYS A 68 7.35 -11.29 -9.35
N TRP A 69 7.68 -11.28 -10.64
CA TRP A 69 8.22 -10.08 -11.30
C TRP A 69 7.24 -8.92 -11.34
N PHE A 70 5.95 -9.20 -11.51
CA PHE A 70 4.90 -8.19 -11.40
C PHE A 70 4.88 -7.54 -10.00
N LEU A 71 4.90 -8.35 -8.93
CA LEU A 71 4.93 -7.88 -7.54
C LEU A 71 6.22 -7.13 -7.21
N VAL A 72 7.37 -7.56 -7.74
CA VAL A 72 8.63 -6.83 -7.62
C VAL A 72 8.54 -5.47 -8.33
N GLY A 73 7.94 -5.41 -9.51
CA GLY A 73 7.69 -4.16 -10.23
C GLY A 73 6.76 -3.21 -9.46
N GLU A 74 5.65 -3.72 -8.93
CA GLU A 74 4.73 -2.97 -8.07
C GLU A 74 5.47 -2.44 -6.82
N THR A 75 6.25 -3.28 -6.17
CA THR A 75 7.07 -2.91 -5.01
C THR A 75 8.05 -1.80 -5.35
N ALA A 76 8.82 -1.95 -6.43
CA ALA A 76 9.82 -0.97 -6.83
C ALA A 76 9.18 0.39 -7.17
N LEU A 77 8.06 0.37 -7.89
CA LEU A 77 7.31 1.57 -8.24
C LEU A 77 6.82 2.30 -6.99
N LEU A 78 6.08 1.60 -6.11
CA LEU A 78 5.50 2.20 -4.92
C LEU A 78 6.56 2.63 -3.92
N LEU A 79 7.63 1.84 -3.75
CA LEU A 79 8.75 2.20 -2.88
C LEU A 79 9.44 3.46 -3.37
N THR A 80 9.65 3.60 -4.68
CA THR A 80 10.27 4.80 -5.28
C THR A 80 9.45 6.04 -4.96
N PHE A 81 8.13 6.00 -5.18
CA PHE A 81 7.26 7.13 -4.87
C PHE A 81 7.17 7.42 -3.37
N GLY A 82 7.04 6.38 -2.54
CA GLY A 82 7.00 6.53 -1.09
C GLY A 82 8.29 7.17 -0.55
N LEU A 83 9.46 6.70 -0.97
CA LEU A 83 10.75 7.27 -0.56
C LEU A 83 10.92 8.70 -1.08
N LEU A 84 10.50 8.97 -2.32
CA LEU A 84 10.57 10.32 -2.89
C LEU A 84 9.74 11.32 -2.07
N LEU A 85 8.52 10.94 -1.68
CA LEU A 85 7.64 11.76 -0.85
C LEU A 85 8.18 11.98 0.57
N VAL A 86 8.85 10.98 1.17
CA VAL A 86 9.46 11.12 2.50
C VAL A 86 10.69 12.02 2.46
N LEU A 87 11.59 11.77 1.52
CA LEU A 87 12.93 12.36 1.48
C LEU A 87 12.95 13.74 0.82
N ASN A 88 12.17 13.95 -0.24
CA ASN A 88 12.15 15.19 -1.00
C ASN A 88 10.72 15.58 -1.43
N PRO A 89 9.88 16.01 -0.48
CA PRO A 89 8.49 16.35 -0.75
C PRO A 89 8.34 17.53 -1.73
N GLU A 90 9.27 18.49 -1.73
CA GLU A 90 9.25 19.65 -2.64
C GLU A 90 9.45 19.24 -4.09
N PHE A 91 10.39 18.32 -4.35
CA PHE A 91 10.58 17.76 -5.69
C PHE A 91 9.38 16.92 -6.14
N ALA A 92 8.78 16.18 -5.19
CA ALA A 92 7.62 15.34 -5.45
C ALA A 92 6.37 16.18 -5.79
N ASP A 93 6.13 17.29 -5.10
CA ASP A 93 4.98 18.21 -5.32
C ASP A 93 4.89 18.68 -6.78
N LEU A 94 6.03 19.06 -7.37
CA LEU A 94 6.12 19.49 -8.78
C LEU A 94 5.65 18.41 -9.78
N ARG A 95 5.68 17.15 -9.37
CA ARG A 95 5.34 15.97 -10.19
C ARG A 95 4.11 15.25 -9.66
N TRP A 96 3.49 15.77 -8.61
CA TRP A 96 2.30 15.16 -8.05
C TRP A 96 1.06 15.60 -8.82
N MET A 97 0.04 14.78 -8.74
CA MET A 97 -1.26 14.95 -9.40
C MET A 97 -2.12 16.04 -8.75
N TRP A 98 -1.74 16.50 -7.56
CA TRP A 98 -2.32 17.65 -6.85
C TRP A 98 -1.24 18.32 -5.99
N GLN A 99 -1.51 19.52 -5.48
CA GLN A 99 -0.55 20.23 -4.61
C GLN A 99 -0.39 19.52 -3.27
N LEU A 100 0.85 19.32 -2.85
CA LEU A 100 1.23 18.71 -1.60
C LEU A 100 2.08 19.68 -0.78
N ASN A 101 1.67 19.92 0.46
CA ASN A 101 2.59 20.46 1.45
C ASN A 101 3.50 19.34 2.00
N PRO A 102 4.60 19.67 2.70
CA PRO A 102 5.54 18.66 3.20
C PRO A 102 4.99 17.69 4.24
N LEU A 103 3.90 18.05 4.94
CA LEU A 103 3.21 17.17 5.89
C LEU A 103 2.36 16.15 5.11
N ASP A 104 1.49 16.63 4.22
CA ASP A 104 0.60 15.81 3.40
C ASP A 104 1.38 14.83 2.53
N ALA A 105 2.50 15.28 1.94
CA ALA A 105 3.39 14.41 1.18
C ALA A 105 3.87 13.21 2.00
N ARG A 106 4.31 13.43 3.25
CA ARG A 106 4.81 12.37 4.14
C ARG A 106 3.70 11.49 4.69
N ILE A 107 2.50 12.05 4.91
CA ILE A 107 1.32 11.26 5.25
C ILE A 107 0.94 10.34 4.09
N ILE A 108 0.92 10.85 2.87
CA ILE A 108 0.62 10.07 1.66
C ILE A 108 1.71 9.01 1.42
N ALA A 109 2.97 9.34 1.71
CA ALA A 109 4.08 8.41 1.56
C ALA A 109 3.89 7.11 2.35
N ALA A 110 3.25 7.18 3.51
CA ALA A 110 2.96 6.00 4.32
C ALA A 110 2.14 4.96 3.56
N TRP A 111 1.14 5.38 2.78
CA TRP A 111 0.35 4.48 1.94
C TRP A 111 1.22 3.76 0.92
N PHE A 112 2.12 4.49 0.25
CA PHE A 112 3.04 3.93 -0.74
C PHE A 112 4.04 2.96 -0.11
N LEU A 113 4.64 3.32 1.03
CA LEU A 113 5.61 2.46 1.72
C LEU A 113 4.95 1.21 2.33
N GLY A 114 3.74 1.35 2.89
CA GLY A 114 2.95 0.24 3.39
C GLY A 114 2.59 -0.75 2.29
N TRP A 115 2.07 -0.25 1.16
CA TRP A 115 1.75 -1.08 0.00
C TRP A 115 2.97 -1.71 -0.66
N ALA A 116 4.08 -0.97 -0.80
CA ALA A 116 5.33 -1.53 -1.28
C ALA A 116 5.78 -2.70 -0.41
N THR A 117 5.65 -2.57 0.92
CA THR A 117 6.01 -3.63 1.85
C THR A 117 5.07 -4.83 1.74
N TRP A 118 3.75 -4.61 1.61
CA TRP A 118 2.80 -5.71 1.36
C TRP A 118 3.13 -6.45 0.05
N ALA A 119 3.29 -5.73 -1.06
CA ALA A 119 3.66 -6.30 -2.36
C ALA A 119 4.99 -7.05 -2.30
N GLY A 120 6.00 -6.47 -1.64
CA GLY A 120 7.31 -7.08 -1.47
C GLY A 120 7.23 -8.39 -0.68
N THR A 121 6.47 -8.40 0.43
CA THR A 121 6.27 -9.64 1.19
C THR A 121 5.52 -10.71 0.39
N MET A 122 4.58 -10.33 -0.47
CA MET A 122 3.92 -11.27 -1.39
C MET A 122 4.90 -11.85 -2.42
N ALA A 123 5.85 -11.06 -2.92
CA ALA A 123 6.84 -11.52 -3.89
C ALA A 123 7.80 -12.58 -3.29
N LEU A 124 8.04 -12.51 -1.98
CA LEU A 124 8.90 -13.44 -1.23
C LEU A 124 8.21 -14.76 -0.86
N ALA A 125 6.88 -14.83 -0.98
CA ALA A 125 6.13 -16.03 -0.67
C ALA A 125 6.45 -17.19 -1.63
N ARG A 126 6.18 -18.42 -1.17
CA ARG A 126 6.48 -19.64 -1.93
C ARG A 126 5.21 -20.22 -2.54
N ASP A 127 4.14 -20.32 -1.76
CA ASP A 127 2.86 -20.88 -2.21
C ASP A 127 1.82 -19.80 -2.52
N TRP A 128 0.91 -20.09 -3.45
CA TRP A 128 -0.22 -19.21 -3.77
C TRP A 128 -1.16 -18.99 -2.59
N ASP A 129 -1.39 -20.01 -1.77
CA ASP A 129 -2.34 -19.93 -0.65
C ASP A 129 -1.89 -18.89 0.40
N GLU A 130 -0.57 -18.72 0.58
CA GLU A 130 0.03 -17.70 1.47
C GLU A 130 -0.38 -16.26 1.09
N ILE A 131 -0.48 -15.99 -0.22
CA ILE A 131 -0.75 -14.63 -0.72
C ILE A 131 -2.18 -14.44 -1.20
N ARG A 132 -3.00 -15.49 -1.24
CA ARG A 132 -4.34 -15.45 -1.84
C ARG A 132 -5.25 -14.42 -1.20
N LEU A 133 -5.25 -14.32 0.14
CA LEU A 133 -6.03 -13.30 0.84
C LEU A 133 -5.48 -11.88 0.55
N ALA A 134 -4.16 -11.72 0.55
CA ALA A 134 -3.51 -10.45 0.25
C ALA A 134 -3.78 -9.98 -1.18
N ALA A 135 -3.80 -10.92 -2.13
CA ALA A 135 -4.18 -10.68 -3.51
C ALA A 135 -5.60 -10.12 -3.64
N ARG A 136 -6.57 -10.71 -2.92
CA ARG A 136 -7.96 -10.21 -2.89
C ARG A 136 -8.05 -8.80 -2.32
N LEU A 137 -7.32 -8.51 -1.25
CA LEU A 137 -7.31 -7.18 -0.64
C LEU A 137 -6.62 -6.14 -1.56
N ASN A 138 -5.56 -6.52 -2.28
CA ASN A 138 -4.94 -5.68 -3.29
C ASN A 138 -5.93 -5.33 -4.41
N ILE A 139 -6.65 -6.33 -4.94
CA ILE A 139 -7.70 -6.12 -5.95
C ILE A 139 -8.82 -5.24 -5.41
N LEU A 140 -9.30 -5.49 -4.19
CA LEU A 140 -10.36 -4.69 -3.56
C LEU A 140 -9.93 -3.23 -3.40
N PHE A 141 -8.71 -2.99 -2.94
CA PHE A 141 -8.17 -1.64 -2.81
C PHE A 141 -8.03 -0.95 -4.16
N GLY A 142 -7.46 -1.63 -5.16
CA GLY A 142 -7.35 -1.12 -6.52
C GLY A 142 -8.72 -0.81 -7.14
N ALA A 143 -9.71 -1.67 -6.93
CA ALA A 143 -11.09 -1.45 -7.36
C ALA A 143 -11.73 -0.24 -6.67
N ALA A 144 -11.46 -0.03 -5.37
CA ALA A 144 -11.91 1.15 -4.65
C ALA A 144 -11.29 2.44 -5.23
N LEU A 145 -9.99 2.43 -5.55
CA LEU A 145 -9.31 3.55 -6.22
C LEU A 145 -9.87 3.82 -7.62
N ILE A 146 -10.12 2.78 -8.41
CA ILE A 146 -10.77 2.95 -9.73
C ILE A 146 -12.19 3.53 -9.54
N GLY A 147 -12.90 3.10 -8.51
CA GLY A 147 -14.18 3.68 -8.11
C GLY A 147 -14.07 5.18 -7.87
N THR A 148 -13.01 5.66 -7.21
CA THR A 148 -12.83 7.11 -7.01
C THR A 148 -12.61 7.85 -8.32
N PHE A 149 -11.94 7.25 -9.30
CA PHE A 149 -11.77 7.85 -10.64
C PHE A 149 -13.11 8.05 -11.32
N VAL A 150 -14.02 7.09 -11.19
CA VAL A 150 -15.37 7.15 -11.80
C VAL A 150 -16.24 8.19 -11.10
N PHE A 151 -16.34 8.12 -9.77
CA PHE A 151 -17.25 8.99 -9.01
C PHE A 151 -16.78 10.43 -8.91
N PHE A 152 -15.46 10.64 -8.85
CA PHE A 152 -14.84 11.95 -8.66
C PHE A 152 -14.07 12.41 -9.90
N PHE A 153 -14.36 11.86 -11.08
CA PHE A 153 -13.67 12.15 -12.34
C PHE A 153 -13.47 13.66 -12.59
N ARG A 154 -14.52 14.44 -12.30
CA ARG A 154 -14.54 15.90 -12.52
C ARG A 154 -13.68 16.70 -11.54
N LEU A 155 -13.24 16.10 -10.44
CA LEU A 155 -12.35 16.73 -9.46
C LEU A 155 -10.87 16.56 -9.82
N PHE A 156 -10.55 15.71 -10.79
CA PHE A 156 -9.17 15.52 -11.22
C PHE A 156 -8.71 16.68 -12.11
N ASP A 157 -7.51 17.17 -11.81
CA ASP A 157 -6.85 18.20 -12.60
C ASP A 157 -6.12 17.55 -13.79
N PHE A 158 -6.76 17.59 -14.96
CA PHE A 158 -6.17 17.08 -16.21
C PHE A 158 -5.16 18.02 -16.85
N THR A 159 -4.93 19.21 -16.31
CA THR A 159 -3.85 20.10 -16.78
C THR A 159 -2.48 19.58 -16.33
N ARG A 160 -2.45 18.78 -15.26
CA ARG A 160 -1.24 18.12 -14.76
C ARG A 160 -0.93 16.87 -15.59
N ALA A 161 0.29 16.82 -16.10
CA ALA A 161 0.78 15.70 -16.91
C ALA A 161 0.82 14.36 -16.17
N THR A 162 0.74 14.36 -14.84
CA THR A 162 0.88 13.18 -13.98
C THR A 162 -0.44 12.50 -13.62
N THR A 163 -1.57 13.17 -13.84
CA THR A 163 -2.91 12.66 -13.54
C THR A 163 -3.25 11.40 -14.35
N ILE A 164 -3.06 11.45 -15.67
CA ILE A 164 -3.33 10.29 -16.54
C ILE A 164 -2.37 9.11 -16.23
N PRO A 165 -1.04 9.31 -16.15
CA PRO A 165 -0.12 8.25 -15.76
C PRO A 165 -0.48 7.57 -14.43
N TYR A 166 -0.92 8.35 -13.42
CA TYR A 166 -1.38 7.80 -12.16
C TYR A 166 -2.61 6.90 -12.32
N MET A 167 -3.64 7.38 -13.02
CA MET A 167 -4.86 6.60 -13.27
C MET A 167 -4.55 5.30 -14.02
N VAL A 168 -3.72 5.39 -15.07
CA VAL A 168 -3.28 4.25 -15.87
C VAL A 168 -2.51 3.26 -15.00
N ALA A 169 -1.58 3.72 -14.16
CA ALA A 169 -0.81 2.85 -13.27
C ALA A 169 -1.73 2.08 -12.32
N VAL A 170 -2.70 2.75 -11.68
CA VAL A 170 -3.67 2.09 -10.79
C VAL A 170 -4.50 1.06 -11.54
N VAL A 171 -5.01 1.39 -12.73
CA VAL A 171 -5.80 0.45 -13.55
C VAL A 171 -4.94 -0.76 -13.96
N VAL A 172 -3.72 -0.54 -14.45
CA VAL A 172 -2.82 -1.60 -14.92
C VAL A 172 -2.44 -2.53 -13.76
N LEU A 173 -2.08 -1.99 -12.59
CA LEU A 173 -1.76 -2.80 -11.42
C LEU A 173 -2.97 -3.62 -10.95
N THR A 174 -4.15 -3.00 -10.88
CA THR A 174 -5.37 -3.68 -10.41
C THR A 174 -5.81 -4.79 -11.38
N VAL A 175 -5.87 -4.49 -12.68
CA VAL A 175 -6.27 -5.45 -13.71
C VAL A 175 -5.22 -6.56 -13.85
N GLY A 176 -3.94 -6.21 -13.77
CA GLY A 176 -2.83 -7.17 -13.74
C GLY A 176 -2.99 -8.15 -12.59
N MET A 177 -3.19 -7.65 -11.36
CA MET A 177 -3.39 -8.49 -10.18
C MET A 177 -4.64 -9.36 -10.29
N LEU A 178 -5.76 -8.81 -10.78
CA LEU A 178 -6.98 -9.56 -11.02
C LEU A 178 -6.78 -10.69 -12.03
N TRP A 179 -6.05 -10.43 -13.12
CA TRP A 179 -5.74 -11.44 -14.13
C TRP A 179 -4.89 -12.57 -13.55
N PHE A 180 -3.84 -12.26 -12.77
CA PHE A 180 -3.03 -13.27 -12.10
C PHE A 180 -3.84 -14.10 -11.10
N TYR A 181 -4.66 -13.43 -10.29
CA TYR A 181 -5.54 -14.08 -9.32
C TYR A 181 -6.49 -15.06 -10.02
N TRP A 182 -7.20 -14.61 -11.05
CA TRP A 182 -8.09 -15.45 -11.84
C TRP A 182 -7.39 -16.64 -12.49
N ARG A 183 -6.17 -16.42 -13.02
CA ARG A 183 -5.37 -17.49 -13.64
C ARG A 183 -4.92 -18.54 -12.64
N HIS A 184 -4.61 -18.15 -11.40
CA HIS A 184 -4.24 -19.08 -10.33
C HIS A 184 -5.46 -19.84 -9.80
N GLU A 185 -6.61 -19.20 -9.61
CA GLU A 185 -7.84 -19.88 -9.14
C GLU A 185 -8.40 -20.89 -10.15
N ARG A 186 -8.11 -20.72 -11.45
CA ARG A 186 -8.52 -21.68 -12.50
C ARG A 186 -7.67 -22.95 -12.54
N LYS A 187 -6.48 -22.96 -11.92
CA LYS A 187 -5.65 -24.17 -11.90
C LYS A 187 -6.23 -25.15 -10.87
N PRO A 188 -6.39 -26.44 -11.22
CA PRO A 188 -6.73 -27.45 -10.23
C PRO A 188 -5.70 -27.44 -9.09
N PRO A 189 -6.09 -27.70 -7.84
CA PRO A 189 -5.12 -27.90 -6.77
C PRO A 189 -4.17 -29.03 -7.18
N THR A 190 -2.88 -28.75 -7.22
CA THR A 190 -1.86 -29.78 -7.43
C THR A 190 -1.85 -30.71 -6.21
N PRO A 191 -1.89 -32.04 -6.39
CA PRO A 191 -1.88 -33.00 -5.29
C PRO A 191 -0.57 -32.98 -4.50
#